data_AF-A0A094CX54-F1
#
_entry.id   AF-A0A094CX54-F1
#
_cell.length_a   1.000
_cell.length_b   1.000
_cell.length_c   1.000
_cell.angle_alpha   90.00
_cell.angle_beta   90.00
_cell.angle_gamma   90.00
#
_symmetry.space_group_name_H-M   'P 1'
#
loop_
_entity.id
_entity.type
_entity.pdbx_description
1 polymer ?
#
loop_
_entity_poly.entity_id
_entity_poly.type
_entity_poly.pdbx_seq_one_letter_code
_entity_poly.pdbx_strand_id
1 'polypeptide(L)'
;MAASSTTAGEGEQQTGKSEGIVIRPFNPAADSWDEVSISRICEITAPPDLRAVLTPPPSAPLAPYLWAIPYVRLEPETCFVLDASGVSSADADVTRTSNMVPSSCVGYVMCAPSTAEFVTKFEKSYLPSLPGTWAAPPPPALPWSGDTLGGGMLQALHAPAAMLHSEFPELLEDPEDGAGR
;
A
#
# COMPACT_ATOMS: atom_id res chain seq x y z
N MET A 1 -8.48 55.18 -40.60
CA MET A 1 -7.12 55.27 -40.02
C MET A 1 -7.25 55.47 -38.52
N ALA A 2 -6.56 54.62 -37.73
CA ALA A 2 -6.25 54.71 -36.29
C ALA A 2 -7.43 54.75 -35.29
N ALA A 3 -7.39 54.13 -34.11
CA ALA A 3 -6.49 53.16 -33.49
C ALA A 3 -7.20 52.52 -32.28
N SER A 4 -6.68 51.36 -31.87
CA SER A 4 -7.07 50.49 -30.76
C SER A 4 -7.18 51.15 -29.39
N SER A 5 -7.99 50.56 -28.51
CA SER A 5 -7.65 50.43 -27.10
C SER A 5 -7.75 48.97 -26.65
N THR A 6 -6.69 48.59 -25.95
CA THR A 6 -6.26 47.28 -25.49
C THR A 6 -7.12 46.75 -24.35
N THR A 7 -7.49 45.47 -24.41
CA THR A 7 -7.89 44.70 -23.22
C THR A 7 -6.88 43.58 -23.04
N ALA A 8 -6.01 43.75 -22.05
CA ALA A 8 -5.15 42.69 -21.54
C ALA A 8 -6.03 41.78 -20.68
N GLY A 9 -6.38 40.63 -21.20
CA GLY A 9 -6.97 39.53 -20.45
C GLY A 9 -5.86 38.58 -20.05
N GLU A 10 -5.68 38.40 -18.74
CA GLU A 10 -4.88 37.37 -18.11
C GLU A 10 -5.20 36.00 -18.71
N GLY A 11 -4.22 35.43 -19.42
CA GLY A 11 -4.22 34.02 -19.78
C GLY A 11 -3.36 33.29 -18.76
N GLU A 12 -3.89 33.11 -17.55
CA GLU A 12 -3.32 32.14 -16.61
C GLU A 12 -3.27 30.79 -17.33
N GLN A 13 -2.06 30.26 -17.42
CA GLN A 13 -1.73 29.09 -18.21
C GLN A 13 -2.51 27.91 -17.65
N GLN A 14 -3.58 27.54 -18.35
CA GLN A 14 -4.45 26.41 -18.05
C GLN A 14 -3.56 25.15 -17.94
N THR A 15 -3.28 24.73 -16.72
CA THR A 15 -2.62 23.45 -16.42
C THR A 15 -3.43 22.37 -17.11
N GLY A 16 -2.87 21.84 -18.21
CA GLY A 16 -3.49 20.79 -18.98
C GLY A 16 -3.85 19.64 -18.06
N LYS A 17 -5.15 19.35 -17.96
CA LYS A 17 -5.66 18.17 -17.26
C LYS A 17 -4.99 16.99 -17.94
N SER A 18 -4.03 16.37 -17.26
CA SER A 18 -3.28 15.25 -17.82
C SER A 18 -4.27 14.11 -18.01
N GLU A 19 -4.65 13.86 -19.26
CA GLU A 19 -5.47 12.70 -19.62
C GLU A 19 -4.57 11.47 -19.47
N GLY A 20 -4.85 10.64 -18.47
CA GLY A 20 -4.07 9.42 -18.24
C GLY A 20 -4.05 8.94 -16.80
N ILE A 21 -3.32 7.86 -16.59
CA ILE A 21 -2.98 7.34 -15.26
C ILE A 21 -1.75 8.11 -14.76
N VAL A 22 -1.84 8.66 -13.55
CA VAL A 22 -0.75 9.42 -12.92
C VAL A 22 -0.28 8.73 -11.64
N ILE A 23 1.01 8.81 -11.35
CA ILE A 23 1.53 8.44 -10.03
C ILE A 23 1.36 9.66 -9.12
N ARG A 24 0.76 9.48 -7.95
CA ARG A 24 0.65 10.53 -6.92
C ARG A 24 0.96 9.99 -5.52
N PRO A 25 1.32 10.85 -4.56
CA PRO A 25 1.44 10.44 -3.17
C PRO A 25 0.15 9.80 -2.65
N PHE A 26 0.32 8.83 -1.76
CA PHE A 26 -0.77 8.31 -0.95
C PHE A 26 -1.42 9.43 -0.14
N ASN A 27 -2.76 9.48 -0.13
CA ASN A 27 -3.51 10.43 0.68
C ASN A 27 -4.00 9.76 1.99
N PRO A 28 -3.42 10.09 3.16
CA PRO A 28 -3.80 9.51 4.45
C PRO A 28 -5.07 10.10 5.08
N ALA A 29 -5.73 11.06 4.43
CA ALA A 29 -6.93 11.68 4.96
C ALA A 29 -8.05 10.65 5.19
N ALA A 30 -8.84 10.82 6.25
CA ALA A 30 -9.87 9.84 6.63
C ALA A 30 -11.01 9.70 5.61
N ASP A 31 -11.20 10.68 4.74
CA ASP A 31 -12.15 10.68 3.61
C ASP A 31 -11.53 10.19 2.29
N SER A 32 -10.23 9.89 2.29
CA SER A 32 -9.53 9.25 1.18
C SER A 32 -9.93 7.78 1.05
N TRP A 33 -10.09 7.32 -0.19
CA TRP A 33 -10.30 5.91 -0.48
C TRP A 33 -9.00 5.14 -0.70
N ASP A 34 -7.84 5.78 -0.62
CA ASP A 34 -6.57 5.15 -1.00
C ASP A 34 -6.25 3.91 -0.15
N GLU A 35 -6.43 3.96 1.17
CA GLU A 35 -6.14 2.81 2.05
C GLU A 35 -7.06 1.62 1.70
N VAL A 36 -8.35 1.89 1.46
CA VAL A 36 -9.33 0.88 1.04
C VAL A 36 -8.95 0.29 -0.33
N SER A 37 -8.51 1.14 -1.26
CA SER A 37 -8.10 0.75 -2.61
C SER A 37 -6.86 -0.14 -2.56
N ILE A 38 -5.86 0.26 -1.76
CA ILE A 38 -4.63 -0.49 -1.55
C ILE A 38 -4.93 -1.86 -0.93
N SER A 39 -5.79 -1.90 0.10
CA SER A 39 -6.26 -3.18 0.67
C SER A 39 -6.85 -4.08 -0.41
N ARG A 40 -7.76 -3.52 -1.22
CA ARG A 40 -8.43 -4.29 -2.27
C ARG A 40 -7.45 -4.78 -3.34
N ILE A 41 -6.55 -3.93 -3.80
CA ILE A 41 -5.53 -4.28 -4.80
C ILE A 41 -4.64 -5.39 -4.25
N CYS A 42 -4.19 -5.28 -3.00
CA CYS A 42 -3.39 -6.31 -2.34
C CYS A 42 -4.13 -7.65 -2.28
N GLU A 43 -5.44 -7.66 -1.99
CA GLU A 43 -6.25 -8.89 -1.98
C GLU A 43 -6.36 -9.53 -3.37
N ILE A 44 -6.72 -8.76 -4.39
CA ILE A 44 -7.03 -9.31 -5.72
C ILE A 44 -5.77 -9.77 -6.46
N THR A 45 -4.62 -9.17 -6.13
CA THR A 45 -3.31 -9.53 -6.69
C THR A 45 -2.61 -10.63 -5.89
N ALA A 46 -3.14 -11.02 -4.72
CA ALA A 46 -2.61 -12.13 -3.95
C ALA A 46 -2.73 -13.46 -4.74
N PRO A 47 -1.77 -14.38 -4.55
CA PRO A 47 -1.84 -15.75 -5.07
C PRO A 47 -3.21 -16.43 -4.83
N PRO A 48 -3.69 -17.28 -5.76
CA PRO A 48 -5.04 -17.86 -5.68
C PRO A 48 -5.32 -18.65 -4.38
N ASP A 49 -4.33 -19.34 -3.85
CA ASP A 49 -4.37 -20.08 -2.58
C ASP A 49 -4.55 -19.13 -1.38
N LEU A 50 -3.83 -18.01 -1.35
CA LEU A 50 -4.00 -16.96 -0.35
C LEU A 50 -5.40 -16.32 -0.42
N ARG A 51 -5.90 -16.05 -1.63
CA ARG A 51 -7.28 -15.56 -1.81
C ARG A 51 -8.33 -16.57 -1.35
N ALA A 52 -8.11 -17.87 -1.56
CA ALA A 52 -9.06 -18.89 -1.13
C ALA A 52 -9.17 -19.01 0.41
N VAL A 53 -8.07 -18.80 1.14
CA VAL A 53 -8.01 -19.03 2.60
C VAL A 53 -8.31 -17.77 3.42
N LEU A 54 -8.02 -16.57 2.89
CA LEU A 54 -8.04 -15.32 3.66
C LEU A 54 -9.15 -14.35 3.26
N THR A 55 -9.90 -14.67 2.22
CA THR A 55 -11.04 -13.90 1.76
C THR A 55 -12.42 -14.40 2.26
N PRO A 56 -12.62 -15.57 2.92
CA PRO A 56 -13.95 -15.89 3.44
C PRO A 56 -14.31 -14.99 4.64
N PRO A 57 -15.46 -14.29 4.60
CA PRO A 57 -16.06 -13.70 5.78
C PRO A 57 -16.27 -14.77 6.88
N PRO A 58 -16.10 -14.44 8.17
CA PRO A 58 -16.01 -13.09 8.75
C PRO A 58 -14.59 -12.54 8.90
N SER A 59 -13.57 -13.19 8.33
CA SER A 59 -12.18 -12.77 8.46
C SER A 59 -11.93 -11.49 7.65
N ALA A 60 -11.43 -10.43 8.30
CA ALA A 60 -10.82 -9.32 7.56
C ALA A 60 -9.63 -9.88 6.75
N PRO A 61 -9.39 -9.37 5.53
CA PRO A 61 -8.36 -9.91 4.66
C PRO A 61 -6.99 -9.67 5.30
N LEU A 62 -6.35 -10.74 5.75
CA LEU A 62 -5.10 -10.66 6.50
C LEU A 62 -3.92 -10.17 5.64
N ALA A 63 -3.94 -10.48 4.34
CA ALA A 63 -2.88 -10.14 3.39
C ALA A 63 -2.53 -8.64 3.37
N PRO A 64 -3.49 -7.71 3.17
CA PRO A 64 -3.24 -6.27 3.29
C PRO A 64 -2.56 -5.85 4.57
N TYR A 65 -2.96 -6.42 5.71
CA TYR A 65 -2.40 -6.08 7.02
C TYR A 65 -0.98 -6.59 7.24
N LEU A 66 -0.54 -7.55 6.43
CA LEU A 66 0.84 -8.02 6.44
C LEU A 66 1.72 -7.25 5.46
N TRP A 67 1.20 -6.98 4.25
CA TRP A 67 2.03 -6.55 3.12
C TRP A 67 1.80 -5.13 2.62
N ALA A 68 0.73 -4.45 3.03
CA ALA A 68 0.36 -3.16 2.46
C ALA A 68 0.05 -2.08 3.50
N ILE A 69 -0.90 -2.36 4.39
CA ILE A 69 -1.39 -1.42 5.41
C ILE A 69 -0.32 -0.94 6.41
N PRO A 70 0.67 -1.76 6.83
CA PRO A 70 1.73 -1.27 7.71
C PRO A 70 2.51 -0.09 7.09
N TYR A 71 2.79 -0.14 5.78
CA TYR A 71 3.54 0.91 5.10
C TYR A 71 2.79 2.23 5.07
N VAL A 72 1.52 2.22 4.64
CA VAL A 72 0.73 3.46 4.53
C VAL A 72 0.40 4.10 5.89
N ARG A 73 0.46 3.31 6.97
CA ARG A 73 0.22 3.82 8.34
C ARG A 73 1.49 4.26 9.05
N LEU A 74 2.63 3.62 8.80
CA LEU A 74 3.89 3.93 9.48
C LEU A 74 4.79 4.89 8.68
N GLU A 75 4.74 4.81 7.35
CA GLU A 75 5.57 5.56 6.40
C GLU A 75 4.71 6.09 5.22
N PRO A 76 3.67 6.91 5.46
CA PRO A 76 2.81 7.39 4.38
C PRO A 76 3.55 8.24 3.35
N GLU A 77 4.62 8.93 3.74
CA GLU A 77 5.39 9.83 2.87
C GLU A 77 6.17 9.09 1.77
N THR A 78 6.40 7.79 1.94
CA THR A 78 7.12 6.94 0.98
C THR A 78 6.16 6.01 0.22
N CYS A 79 4.85 6.29 0.29
CA CYS A 79 3.81 5.54 -0.38
C CYS A 79 3.18 6.35 -1.53
N PHE A 80 3.01 5.71 -2.68
CA PHE A 80 2.44 6.30 -3.88
C PHE A 80 1.39 5.37 -4.49
N VAL A 81 0.41 5.97 -5.16
CA VAL A 81 -0.67 5.27 -5.85
C VAL A 81 -0.74 5.66 -7.33
N LEU A 82 -1.25 4.73 -8.14
CA LEU A 82 -1.59 4.95 -9.55
C LEU A 82 -3.03 5.43 -9.63
N ASP A 83 -3.25 6.68 -10.01
CA ASP A 83 -4.55 7.34 -10.10
C ASP A 83 -5.02 7.46 -11.56
N ALA A 84 -6.12 6.78 -11.88
CA ALA A 84 -6.77 6.75 -13.18
C ALA A 84 -7.96 7.71 -13.30
N SER A 85 -8.12 8.70 -12.41
CA SER A 85 -9.29 9.62 -12.40
C SER A 85 -9.35 10.51 -13.64
N GLY A 86 -8.22 10.70 -14.32
CA GLY A 86 -8.12 11.39 -15.60
C GLY A 86 -8.54 10.55 -16.81
N VAL A 87 -8.84 9.26 -16.64
CA VAL A 87 -9.18 8.35 -17.74
C VAL A 87 -10.69 8.33 -17.96
N SER A 88 -11.15 9.02 -19.00
CA SER A 88 -12.55 8.99 -19.45
C SER A 88 -12.80 7.78 -20.37
N SER A 89 -12.82 6.56 -19.83
CA SER A 89 -13.21 5.37 -20.60
C SER A 89 -14.35 4.62 -19.95
N ALA A 90 -15.30 4.15 -20.77
CA ALA A 90 -16.40 3.27 -20.39
C ALA A 90 -15.94 1.86 -19.94
N ASP A 91 -14.64 1.55 -20.08
CA ASP A 91 -13.96 0.36 -19.56
C ASP A 91 -13.29 0.60 -18.18
N ALA A 92 -13.76 1.60 -17.41
CA ALA A 92 -13.20 2.01 -16.11
C ALA A 92 -13.16 0.93 -15.01
N ASP A 93 -13.57 -0.30 -15.31
CA ASP A 93 -13.33 -1.46 -14.44
C ASP A 93 -11.92 -2.01 -14.70
N VAL A 94 -10.90 -1.17 -14.46
CA VAL A 94 -9.48 -1.52 -14.61
C VAL A 94 -9.10 -2.67 -13.67
N THR A 95 -9.79 -2.80 -12.54
CA THR A 95 -9.56 -3.84 -11.55
C THR A 95 -10.45 -5.07 -11.75
N ARG A 96 -11.43 -5.04 -12.66
CA ARG A 96 -12.45 -6.10 -12.91
C ARG A 96 -13.14 -6.63 -11.65
N THR A 97 -13.20 -5.83 -10.58
CA THR A 97 -13.48 -6.32 -9.23
C THR A 97 -14.45 -5.43 -8.46
N SER A 98 -15.67 -5.31 -9.01
CA SER A 98 -16.90 -4.92 -8.30
C SER A 98 -17.08 -3.43 -8.01
N ASN A 99 -18.33 -2.97 -8.17
CA ASN A 99 -18.82 -1.59 -7.97
C ASN A 99 -18.71 -1.04 -6.54
N MET A 100 -17.97 -1.68 -5.63
CA MET A 100 -17.98 -1.35 -4.20
C MET A 100 -16.87 -0.38 -3.76
N VAL A 101 -15.84 -0.15 -4.58
CA VAL A 101 -14.79 0.84 -4.29
C VAL A 101 -14.67 1.78 -5.50
N PRO A 102 -15.28 2.97 -5.47
CA PRO A 102 -15.14 3.97 -6.53
C PRO A 102 -13.78 4.66 -6.37
N SER A 103 -12.70 3.94 -6.56
CA SER A 103 -11.37 4.53 -6.51
C SER A 103 -10.76 4.56 -7.89
N SER A 104 -10.34 5.75 -8.29
CA SER A 104 -9.39 5.89 -9.38
C SER A 104 -8.02 5.28 -9.06
N CYS A 105 -7.75 4.90 -7.80
CA CYS A 105 -6.55 4.16 -7.41
C CYS A 105 -6.58 2.74 -8.00
N VAL A 106 -5.65 2.44 -8.92
CA VAL A 106 -5.56 1.15 -9.65
C VAL A 106 -4.26 0.39 -9.37
N GLY A 107 -3.38 0.93 -8.56
CA GLY A 107 -2.11 0.30 -8.17
C GLY A 107 -1.38 1.13 -7.13
N TYR A 108 -0.34 0.55 -6.55
CA TYR A 108 0.47 1.22 -5.53
C TYR A 108 1.93 0.80 -5.60
N VAL A 109 2.79 1.66 -5.07
CA VAL A 109 4.18 1.36 -4.72
C VAL A 109 4.46 1.96 -3.36
N MET A 110 5.16 1.22 -2.51
CA MET A 110 5.43 1.60 -1.12
C MET A 110 6.83 1.15 -0.75
N CYS A 111 7.47 1.95 0.10
CA CYS A 111 8.83 1.70 0.55
C CYS A 111 8.92 1.98 2.05
N ALA A 112 9.78 1.25 2.75
CA ALA A 112 10.27 1.63 4.07
C ALA A 112 11.71 2.13 3.88
N PRO A 113 12.04 3.40 4.19
CA PRO A 113 13.39 3.92 4.01
C PRO A 113 14.46 3.16 4.80
N SER A 114 14.10 2.66 5.99
CA SER A 114 14.94 1.83 6.82
C SER A 114 14.13 0.65 7.35
N THR A 115 14.54 -0.56 6.99
CA THR A 115 13.90 -1.80 7.49
C THR A 115 13.98 -1.90 9.01
N ALA A 116 15.11 -1.50 9.61
CA ALA A 116 15.31 -1.56 11.07
C ALA A 116 14.38 -0.61 11.84
N GLU A 117 14.23 0.62 11.37
CA GLU A 117 13.27 1.56 11.94
C GLU A 117 11.83 1.13 11.72
N PHE A 118 11.52 0.63 10.51
CA PHE A 118 10.19 0.12 10.17
C PHE A 118 9.78 -1.03 11.08
N VAL A 119 10.65 -2.02 11.30
CA VAL A 119 10.42 -3.12 12.25
C VAL A 119 10.14 -2.60 13.65
N THR A 120 10.95 -1.62 14.11
CA THR A 120 10.76 -1.01 15.42
C THR A 120 9.39 -0.32 15.54
N LYS A 121 8.97 0.44 14.52
CA LYS A 121 7.64 1.08 14.45
C LYS A 121 6.52 0.05 14.35
N PHE A 122 6.74 -1.04 13.61
CA PHE A 122 5.81 -2.14 13.44
C PHE A 122 5.46 -2.78 14.78
N GLU A 123 6.49 -3.12 15.57
CA GLU A 123 6.31 -3.73 16.90
C GLU A 123 5.67 -2.77 17.90
N LYS A 124 6.13 -1.51 17.94
CA LYS A 124 5.74 -0.55 18.98
C LYS A 124 4.41 0.15 18.72
N SER A 125 4.01 0.28 17.46
CA SER A 125 2.87 1.12 17.08
C SER A 125 1.85 0.38 16.22
N TYR A 126 2.30 -0.40 15.24
CA TYR A 126 1.38 -1.08 14.33
C TYR A 126 0.69 -2.28 15.00
N LEU A 127 1.43 -3.24 15.54
CA LEU A 127 0.86 -4.42 16.20
C LEU A 127 -0.15 -4.08 17.31
N PRO A 128 0.13 -3.13 18.22
CA PRO A 128 -0.84 -2.72 19.24
C PRO A 128 -2.10 -2.04 18.68
N SER A 129 -2.06 -1.52 17.45
CA SER A 129 -3.21 -0.88 16.81
C SER A 129 -4.19 -1.86 16.14
N LEU A 130 -3.79 -3.12 15.99
CA LEU A 130 -4.59 -4.14 15.33
C LEU A 130 -5.77 -4.60 16.20
N PRO A 131 -6.84 -5.15 15.60
CA PRO A 131 -7.94 -5.73 16.35
C PRO A 131 -7.43 -6.76 17.37
N GLY A 132 -8.02 -6.80 18.57
CA GLY A 132 -7.59 -7.69 19.65
C GLY A 132 -7.59 -9.18 19.28
N THR A 133 -8.43 -9.59 18.32
CA THR A 133 -8.44 -10.95 17.75
C THR A 133 -7.16 -11.34 17.03
N TRP A 134 -6.37 -10.35 16.60
CA TRP A 134 -5.07 -10.52 15.96
C TRP A 134 -3.92 -10.14 16.88
N ALA A 135 -4.18 -9.58 18.07
CA ALA A 135 -3.14 -9.10 18.97
C ALA A 135 -2.39 -10.24 19.71
N ALA A 136 -2.98 -11.43 19.79
CA ALA A 136 -2.33 -12.60 20.36
C ALA A 136 -1.55 -13.38 19.28
N PRO A 137 -0.26 -13.70 19.49
CA PRO A 137 0.48 -14.52 18.55
C PRO A 137 -0.12 -15.94 18.51
N PRO A 138 -0.26 -16.56 17.32
CA PRO A 138 -0.69 -17.95 17.21
C PRO A 138 0.30 -18.90 17.92
N PRO A 139 -0.12 -20.13 18.29
CA PRO A 139 0.82 -21.17 18.71
C PRO A 139 1.94 -21.31 17.67
N PRO A 140 3.22 -21.43 18.05
CA PRO A 140 4.35 -21.36 17.12
C PRO A 140 4.37 -22.49 16.07
N ALA A 141 4.97 -22.19 14.90
CA ALA A 141 5.32 -23.14 13.83
C ALA A 141 4.16 -23.79 13.05
N LEU A 142 3.18 -22.99 12.60
CA LEU A 142 2.14 -23.50 11.71
C LEU A 142 2.66 -23.49 10.27
N PRO A 143 2.48 -24.58 9.49
CA PRO A 143 2.89 -24.59 8.09
C PRO A 143 2.20 -23.49 7.28
N TRP A 144 2.93 -22.86 6.37
CA TRP A 144 2.43 -21.87 5.42
C TRP A 144 1.76 -22.54 4.21
N SER A 145 0.82 -23.44 4.46
CA SER A 145 0.21 -24.25 3.41
C SER A 145 -1.14 -24.81 3.83
N GLY A 146 -2.04 -25.00 2.86
CA GLY A 146 -3.34 -25.65 3.08
C GLY A 146 -4.14 -24.99 4.20
N ASP A 147 -4.72 -25.81 5.07
CA ASP A 147 -5.63 -25.37 6.14
C ASP A 147 -4.96 -24.51 7.23
N THR A 148 -3.62 -24.54 7.33
CA THR A 148 -2.86 -23.77 8.35
C THR A 148 -2.31 -22.45 7.83
N LEU A 149 -2.51 -22.12 6.55
CA LEU A 149 -1.96 -20.92 5.91
C LEU A 149 -2.32 -19.63 6.66
N GLY A 150 -3.58 -19.47 7.09
CA GLY A 150 -4.00 -18.30 7.87
C GLY A 150 -3.27 -18.17 9.21
N GLY A 151 -2.99 -19.30 9.88
CA GLY A 151 -2.22 -19.32 11.12
C GLY A 151 -0.75 -18.98 10.90
N GLY A 152 -0.13 -19.49 9.82
CA GLY A 152 1.24 -19.15 9.43
C GLY A 152 1.40 -17.65 9.11
N MET A 153 0.39 -17.04 8.49
CA MET A 153 0.41 -15.59 8.22
C MET A 153 0.21 -14.73 9.45
N LEU A 154 -0.64 -15.14 10.39
CA LEU A 154 -0.72 -14.47 11.68
C LEU A 154 0.62 -14.57 12.43
N GLN A 155 1.33 -15.70 12.34
CA GLN A 155 2.68 -15.78 12.90
C GLN A 155 3.63 -14.79 12.23
N ALA A 156 3.57 -14.67 10.90
CA ALA A 156 4.36 -13.70 10.15
C ALA A 156 4.11 -12.26 10.62
N LEU A 157 2.84 -11.91 10.83
CA LEU A 157 2.41 -10.60 11.32
C LEU A 157 3.08 -10.26 12.66
N HIS A 158 3.21 -11.25 13.55
CA HIS A 158 3.84 -11.12 14.87
C HIS A 158 5.36 -11.28 14.87
N ALA A 159 6.00 -11.47 13.72
CA ALA A 159 7.44 -11.67 13.60
C ALA A 159 8.11 -10.65 12.66
N PRO A 160 7.89 -9.33 12.83
CA PRO A 160 8.48 -8.33 11.93
C PRO A 160 10.01 -8.36 11.93
N ALA A 161 10.66 -8.77 13.03
CA ALA A 161 12.10 -8.99 13.09
C ALA A 161 12.65 -9.96 12.02
N ALA A 162 11.81 -10.83 11.45
CA ALA A 162 12.20 -11.67 10.32
C ALA A 162 12.60 -10.87 9.07
N MET A 163 12.13 -9.62 8.92
CA MET A 163 12.52 -8.71 7.83
C MET A 163 13.98 -8.23 7.95
N LEU A 164 14.61 -8.38 9.12
CA LEU A 164 15.99 -7.95 9.34
C LEU A 164 17.02 -8.93 8.76
N HIS A 165 16.59 -10.09 8.25
CA HIS A 165 17.46 -11.07 7.59
C HIS A 165 18.83 -11.22 8.29
N SER A 166 18.86 -11.56 9.59
CA SER A 166 20.10 -11.56 10.39
C SER A 166 21.19 -12.51 9.88
N GLU A 167 20.84 -13.42 8.97
CA GLU A 167 21.75 -14.33 8.26
C GLU A 167 22.45 -13.66 7.06
N PHE A 168 21.95 -12.51 6.61
CA PHE A 168 22.42 -11.71 5.46
C PHE A 168 22.49 -10.21 5.83
N PRO A 169 23.34 -9.83 6.79
CA PRO A 169 23.41 -8.46 7.30
C PRO A 169 23.76 -7.42 6.22
N GLU A 170 24.42 -7.84 5.13
CA GLU A 170 24.81 -6.97 4.02
C GLU A 170 23.59 -6.38 3.28
N LEU A 171 22.41 -7.00 3.40
CA LEU A 171 21.17 -6.45 2.84
C LEU A 171 20.62 -5.24 3.61
N LEU A 172 21.15 -4.99 4.81
CA LEU A 172 20.74 -3.89 5.69
C LEU A 172 21.78 -2.77 5.79
N GLU A 173 22.96 -2.93 5.18
CA GLU A 173 23.99 -1.90 5.19
C GLU A 173 23.59 -0.75 4.26
N ASP A 174 23.74 0.49 4.73
CA ASP A 174 23.51 1.65 3.88
C ASP A 174 24.56 1.68 2.76
N PRO A 175 24.17 1.95 1.51
CA PRO A 175 25.10 1.95 0.38
C PRO A 175 26.23 2.97 0.52
N GLU A 176 26.09 3.96 1.41
CA GLU A 176 27.13 4.95 1.71
C GLU A 176 28.24 4.41 2.62
N ASP A 177 27.99 3.37 3.42
CA ASP A 177 28.98 2.78 4.35
C ASP A 177 29.96 1.81 3.66
N GLY A 178 29.65 1.37 2.44
CA GLY A 178 30.46 0.43 1.65
C GLY A 178 31.55 1.08 0.77
N ALA A 179 31.56 2.40 0.60
CA ALA A 179 32.45 3.09 -0.35
C ALA A 179 33.92 3.25 0.14
N GLY A 180 34.27 2.66 1.28
CA GLY A 180 35.57 2.82 1.93
C GLY A 180 36.40 1.54 2.13
N ARG A 181 36.05 0.40 1.50
CA ARG A 181 36.82 -0.85 1.61
C ARG A 181 37.39 -1.31 0.29
#